data_AF-M3JX60-F1
#
_entry.id   AF-M3JX60-F1
#
_cell.length_a   1.000
_cell.length_b   1.000
_cell.length_c   1.000
_cell.angle_alpha   90.00
_cell.angle_beta   90.00
_cell.angle_gamma   90.00
#
_symmetry.space_group_name_H-M   'P 1'
#
loop_
_entity.id
_entity.type
_entity.pdbx_description
1 polymer ?
#
loop_
_entity_poly.entity_id
_entity_poly.type
_entity_poly.pdbx_seq_one_letter_code
_entity_poly.pdbx_strand_id
1 'polypeptide(L)'
;MGRAPVFKHKYGPPLPDYYYYPEYNRFYKIIIYEEEDEIRDCLNREYQCVYIIQTYRGVLRLQYDEPPYYNFNQHEIMDRSKDNLEYISFLQAKSGDLWERINRHMEQTDHSKCEIN
;
A
#
# COMPACT_ATOMS: atom_id res chain seq x y z
N MET A 1 4.23 -13.27 -1.91
CA MET A 1 3.34 -12.14 -1.56
C MET A 1 2.85 -11.49 -2.84
N GLY A 2 1.59 -11.04 -2.90
CA GLY A 2 0.99 -10.44 -4.11
C GLY A 2 1.54 -9.05 -4.40
N ARG A 3 1.40 -8.59 -5.65
CA ARG A 3 1.73 -7.21 -6.05
C ARG A 3 0.75 -6.23 -5.40
N ALA A 4 1.26 -5.20 -4.72
CA ALA A 4 0.42 -4.18 -4.10
C ALA A 4 -0.43 -3.46 -5.15
N PRO A 5 -1.76 -3.39 -5.02
CA PRO A 5 -2.58 -2.65 -5.96
C PRO A 5 -2.36 -1.13 -5.87
N VAL A 6 -2.23 -0.52 -7.03
CA VAL A 6 -2.24 0.94 -7.23
C VAL A 6 -3.46 1.25 -8.08
N PHE A 7 -4.51 1.72 -7.42
CA PHE A 7 -5.77 2.11 -8.03
C PHE A 7 -5.59 3.50 -8.66
N LYS A 8 -5.55 3.53 -10.00
CA LYS A 8 -5.50 4.77 -10.79
C LYS A 8 -6.92 5.12 -11.22
N HIS A 9 -7.37 6.33 -10.87
CA HIS A 9 -8.67 6.79 -11.34
C HIS A 9 -8.67 6.92 -12.87
N LYS A 10 -9.73 6.44 -13.52
CA LYS A 10 -9.91 6.43 -14.98
C LYS A 10 -9.71 7.81 -15.59
N TYR A 11 -10.34 8.83 -14.99
CA TYR A 11 -10.24 10.23 -15.40
C TYR A 11 -9.17 11.04 -14.64
N GLY A 12 -8.37 10.39 -13.78
CA GLY A 12 -7.28 11.03 -13.06
C GLY A 12 -6.05 11.27 -13.96
N PRO A 13 -5.17 12.22 -13.58
CA PRO A 13 -3.94 12.48 -14.31
C PRO A 13 -3.02 11.25 -14.36
N PRO A 14 -1.96 11.26 -15.18
CA PRO A 14 -0.94 10.22 -15.14
C PRO A 14 -0.38 10.02 -13.74
N LEU A 15 -0.07 8.76 -13.41
CA LEU A 15 0.74 8.46 -12.23
C LEU A 15 2.16 9.02 -12.43
N PRO A 16 2.94 9.20 -11.35
CA PRO A 16 4.38 9.42 -11.48
C PRO A 16 5.08 8.41 -12.41
N ASP A 17 6.10 8.86 -13.13
CA ASP A 17 6.77 8.07 -14.17
C ASP A 17 7.34 6.75 -13.67
N TYR A 18 7.81 6.74 -12.42
CA TYR A 18 8.34 5.52 -11.80
C TYR A 18 7.31 4.39 -11.76
N TYR A 19 6.01 4.66 -11.73
CA TYR A 19 5.00 3.59 -11.79
C TYR A 19 5.05 2.80 -13.11
N TYR A 20 5.65 3.37 -14.15
CA TYR A 20 5.78 2.76 -15.47
C TYR A 20 7.17 2.15 -15.71
N TYR A 21 8.10 2.24 -14.75
CA TYR A 21 9.42 1.67 -14.92
C TYR A 21 9.40 0.15 -14.72
N PRO A 22 10.01 -0.64 -15.63
CA PRO A 22 9.96 -2.10 -15.57
C PRO A 22 10.48 -2.71 -14.26
N GLU A 23 11.50 -2.12 -13.62
CA GLU A 23 12.09 -2.62 -12.38
C GLU A 23 11.10 -2.70 -11.22
N TYR A 24 10.01 -1.95 -11.30
CA TYR A 24 9.03 -1.87 -10.24
C TYR A 24 7.75 -2.68 -10.49
N ASN A 25 7.61 -3.29 -11.67
CA ASN A 25 6.47 -4.15 -12.05
C ASN A 25 6.27 -5.37 -11.12
N ARG A 26 7.32 -5.75 -10.38
CA ARG A 26 7.26 -6.84 -9.38
C ARG A 26 6.65 -6.42 -8.04
N PHE A 27 6.60 -5.12 -7.75
CA PHE A 27 6.16 -4.62 -6.45
C PHE A 27 4.69 -4.23 -6.44
N TYR A 28 4.18 -3.67 -7.54
CA TYR A 28 2.80 -3.23 -7.63
C TYR A 28 2.12 -3.65 -8.93
N LYS A 29 0.80 -3.55 -8.93
CA LYS A 29 -0.06 -3.70 -10.11
C LYS A 29 -0.94 -2.48 -10.23
N ILE A 30 -0.95 -1.86 -11.41
CA ILE A 30 -1.83 -0.72 -11.68
C ILE A 30 -3.21 -1.27 -12.04
N ILE A 31 -4.24 -0.79 -11.36
CA ILE A 31 -5.64 -1.14 -11.60
C ILE A 31 -6.36 0.16 -11.92
N ILE A 32 -7.06 0.19 -13.04
CA ILE A 32 -7.92 1.34 -13.37
C ILE A 32 -9.24 1.15 -12.65
N TYR A 33 -9.71 2.20 -11.98
CA TYR A 33 -11.03 2.23 -11.35
C TYR A 33 -11.80 3.48 -11.77
N GLU A 34 -13.12 3.40 -11.78
CA GLU A 34 -14.01 4.55 -11.95
C GLU A 34 -14.75 4.85 -10.65
N GLU A 35 -15.37 3.84 -10.05
CA GLU A 35 -16.14 3.97 -8.81
C GLU A 35 -15.43 3.36 -7.58
N GLU A 36 -15.70 3.89 -6.38
CA GLU A 36 -15.06 3.41 -5.13
C GLU A 36 -15.40 1.95 -4.82
N ASP A 37 -16.59 1.47 -5.20
CA ASP A 37 -16.99 0.09 -4.95
C ASP A 37 -16.13 -0.92 -5.74
N GLU A 38 -15.57 -0.54 -6.89
CA GLU A 38 -14.62 -1.38 -7.63
C GLU A 38 -13.33 -1.63 -6.82
N ILE A 39 -12.89 -0.64 -6.06
CA ILE A 39 -11.74 -0.76 -5.16
C ILE A 39 -12.08 -1.75 -4.04
N ARG A 40 -13.24 -1.58 -3.40
CA ARG A 40 -13.72 -2.46 -2.32
C ARG A 40 -13.80 -3.91 -2.78
N ASP A 41 -14.40 -4.16 -3.93
CA ASP A 41 -14.53 -5.50 -4.49
C ASP A 41 -13.15 -6.12 -4.76
N CYS A 42 -12.22 -5.35 -5.32
CA CYS A 42 -10.86 -5.83 -5.57
C CYS A 42 -10.13 -6.19 -4.26
N LEU A 43 -10.20 -5.31 -3.26
CA LEU A 43 -9.54 -5.50 -1.97
C LEU A 43 -10.14 -6.69 -1.20
N ASN A 44 -11.45 -6.85 -1.22
CA ASN A 44 -12.14 -7.98 -0.57
C ASN A 44 -11.83 -9.31 -1.25
N ARG A 45 -11.73 -9.34 -2.57
CA ARG A 45 -11.41 -10.57 -3.32
C ARG A 45 -9.98 -11.04 -3.07
N GLU A 46 -9.05 -10.11 -2.93
CA GLU A 46 -7.62 -10.40 -2.92
C GLU A 46 -6.95 -10.24 -1.56
N TYR A 47 -7.71 -9.90 -0.51
CA TYR A 47 -7.25 -9.73 0.87
C TYR A 47 -5.95 -8.89 0.95
N GLN A 48 -5.96 -7.73 0.30
CA GLN A 48 -4.78 -6.87 0.19
C GLN A 48 -4.70 -5.91 1.37
N CYS A 49 -3.65 -6.01 2.18
CA CYS A 49 -3.46 -5.14 3.33
C CYS A 49 -2.79 -3.80 2.99
N VAL A 50 -2.03 -3.71 1.89
CA VAL A 50 -1.39 -2.47 1.44
C VAL A 50 -1.95 -2.11 0.07
N TYR A 51 -2.42 -0.88 -0.10
CA TYR A 51 -2.88 -0.38 -1.38
C TYR A 51 -2.75 1.13 -1.51
N ILE A 52 -2.81 1.60 -2.75
CA ILE A 52 -2.73 3.03 -3.07
C ILE A 52 -3.91 3.42 -3.92
N ILE A 53 -4.50 4.58 -3.63
CA ILE A 53 -5.58 5.17 -4.41
C ILE A 53 -5.13 6.52 -4.94
N GLN A 54 -5.17 6.69 -6.26
CA GLN A 54 -5.08 8.00 -6.89
C GLN A 54 -6.49 8.57 -7.04
N THR A 55 -6.79 9.66 -6.35
CA THR A 55 -8.05 10.40 -6.56
C THR A 55 -8.14 10.98 -7.98
N TYR A 56 -9.34 11.38 -8.42
CA TYR A 56 -9.53 12.06 -9.71
C TYR A 56 -8.66 13.33 -9.88
N ARG A 57 -8.29 14.00 -8.77
CA ARG A 57 -7.40 15.17 -8.78
C ARG A 57 -5.91 14.84 -8.85
N GLY A 58 -5.55 13.55 -8.85
CA GLY A 58 -4.16 13.10 -8.89
C GLY A 58 -3.47 13.02 -7.54
N VAL A 59 -4.19 13.25 -6.43
CA VAL A 59 -3.65 13.03 -5.08
C VAL A 59 -3.54 11.53 -4.85
N LEU A 60 -2.35 11.09 -4.43
CA LEU A 60 -2.09 9.71 -4.04
C LEU A 60 -2.36 9.56 -2.54
N ARG A 61 -3.05 8.47 -2.21
CA ARG A 61 -3.41 8.07 -0.86
C ARG A 61 -2.90 6.67 -0.62
N LEU A 62 -2.05 6.50 0.39
CA LEU A 62 -1.57 5.20 0.83
C LEU A 62 -2.46 4.70 1.96
N GLN A 63 -2.78 3.41 1.91
CA GLN A 63 -3.41 2.71 3.01
C GLN A 63 -2.66 1.44 3.39
N TYR A 64 -2.59 1.22 4.70
CA TYR A 64 -2.35 -0.09 5.29
C TYR A 64 -3.50 -0.44 6.22
N ASP A 65 -4.23 -1.51 5.91
CA ASP A 65 -5.38 -1.92 6.69
C ASP A 65 -5.56 -3.44 6.69
N GLU A 66 -6.28 -3.95 7.67
CA GLU A 66 -6.53 -5.39 7.79
C GLU A 66 -7.82 -5.77 7.04
N PRO A 67 -7.74 -6.69 6.05
CA PRO A 67 -8.94 -7.25 5.45
C PRO A 67 -9.81 -7.95 6.50
N PRO A 68 -11.15 -7.90 6.42
CA PRO A 68 -11.98 -7.20 5.43
C PRO A 68 -12.43 -5.79 5.87
N TYR A 69 -11.88 -5.26 6.96
CA TYR A 69 -12.37 -4.04 7.62
C TYR A 69 -11.65 -2.78 7.15
N TYR A 70 -11.71 -2.52 5.84
CA TYR A 70 -11.03 -1.37 5.22
C TYR A 70 -11.68 -0.03 5.60
N ASN A 71 -10.90 0.86 6.21
CA ASN A 71 -11.29 2.23 6.54
C ASN A 71 -10.92 3.21 5.43
N PHE A 72 -11.87 3.50 4.53
CA PHE A 72 -11.68 4.45 3.44
C PHE A 72 -11.63 5.93 3.87
N ASN A 73 -11.89 6.23 5.15
CA ASN A 73 -11.84 7.59 5.67
C ASN A 73 -10.47 7.96 6.25
N GLN A 74 -9.66 6.97 6.59
CA GLN A 74 -8.28 7.17 7.02
C GLN A 74 -7.39 6.83 5.85
N HIS A 75 -6.56 7.78 5.42
CA HIS A 75 -5.59 7.59 4.35
C HIS A 75 -4.42 8.53 4.60
N GLU A 76 -3.20 8.04 4.37
CA GLU A 76 -2.02 8.90 4.35
C GLU A 76 -1.92 9.58 2.97
N ILE A 77 -1.90 10.91 2.95
CA ILE A 77 -1.72 11.68 1.71
C ILE A 77 -0.24 11.68 1.38
N MET A 78 0.11 11.23 0.18
CA MET A 78 1.49 11.24 -0.27
C MET A 78 1.85 12.57 -0.95
N ASP A 79 3.01 13.10 -0.60
CA ASP A 79 3.68 14.24 -1.22
C ASP A 79 4.65 13.76 -2.31
N ARG A 80 4.25 13.94 -3.57
CA ARG A 80 5.04 13.56 -4.76
C ARG A 80 6.45 14.18 -4.81
N SER A 81 6.70 15.27 -4.09
CA SER A 81 8.00 15.97 -4.10
C SER A 81 9.04 15.35 -3.15
N LYS A 82 8.60 14.54 -2.19
CA LYS A 82 9.44 13.91 -1.16
C LYS A 82 9.36 12.38 -1.21
N ASP A 83 8.18 11.87 -1.53
CA ASP A 83 7.84 10.46 -1.42
C ASP A 83 8.11 9.73 -2.74
N ASN A 84 9.29 9.93 -3.33
CA ASN A 84 9.64 9.26 -4.59
C ASN A 84 10.61 8.09 -4.32
N LEU A 85 11.67 8.34 -3.56
CA LEU A 85 12.63 7.32 -3.12
C LEU A 85 12.23 6.65 -1.79
N GLU A 86 11.85 7.44 -0.77
CA GLU A 86 11.37 6.91 0.52
C GLU A 86 10.11 6.04 0.34
N TYR A 87 9.29 6.35 -0.65
CA TYR A 87 8.08 5.62 -1.02
C TYR A 87 8.33 4.23 -1.61
N ILE A 88 9.27 4.11 -2.55
CA ILE A 88 9.68 2.81 -3.10
C ILE A 88 10.33 1.99 -1.98
N SER A 89 11.17 2.61 -1.15
CA SER A 89 11.77 1.97 0.03
C SER A 89 10.72 1.57 1.06
N PHE A 90 9.66 2.35 1.27
CA PHE A 90 8.55 2.01 2.15
C PHE A 90 7.74 0.83 1.61
N LEU A 91 7.39 0.82 0.32
CA LEU A 91 6.72 -0.32 -0.29
C LEU A 91 7.59 -1.57 -0.27
N GLN A 92 8.89 -1.46 -0.50
CA GLN A 92 9.86 -2.56 -0.38
C GLN A 92 9.98 -3.05 1.07
N ALA A 93 10.06 -2.15 2.04
CA ALA A 93 10.15 -2.48 3.46
C ALA A 93 8.85 -3.08 4.00
N LYS A 94 7.68 -2.62 3.56
CA LYS A 94 6.38 -3.18 4.00
C LYS A 94 6.01 -4.48 3.27
N SER A 95 6.45 -4.67 2.03
CA SER A 95 6.21 -5.92 1.27
C SER A 95 7.17 -7.07 1.60
N GLY A 96 8.29 -6.83 2.30
CA GLY A 96 9.23 -7.89 2.69
C GLY A 96 9.85 -7.75 4.09
N ASP A 97 10.15 -6.54 4.55
CA ASP A 97 11.01 -6.30 5.71
C ASP A 97 10.25 -6.11 7.03
N LEU A 98 9.00 -5.62 7.01
CA LEU A 98 8.24 -5.40 8.25
C LEU A 98 7.92 -6.72 8.95
N TRP A 99 7.54 -7.76 8.19
CA TRP A 99 7.21 -9.04 8.79
C TRP A 99 8.46 -9.78 9.26
N GLU A 100 9.55 -9.73 8.50
CA GLU A 100 10.84 -10.22 8.94
C GLU A 100 11.38 -9.45 10.15
N ARG A 101 11.23 -8.12 10.20
CA ARG A 101 11.67 -7.31 11.34
C ARG A 101 10.81 -7.53 12.57
N ILE A 102 9.49 -7.66 12.42
CA ILE A 102 8.62 -8.02 13.55
C ILE A 102 8.96 -9.45 14.00
N ASN A 103 9.07 -10.44 13.12
CA ASN A 103 9.45 -11.82 13.50
C ASN A 103 10.83 -11.86 14.15
N ARG A 104 11.83 -11.16 13.59
CA ARG A 104 13.18 -11.06 14.16
C ARG A 104 13.17 -10.33 15.49
N HIS A 105 12.35 -9.30 15.67
CA HIS A 105 12.16 -8.63 16.96
C HIS A 105 11.44 -9.53 17.97
N MET A 106 10.43 -10.31 17.53
CA MET A 106 9.72 -11.29 18.34
C MET A 106 10.62 -12.45 18.78
N GLU A 107 11.58 -12.85 17.95
CA GLU A 107 12.54 -13.94 18.23
C GLU A 107 13.76 -13.49 19.05
N GLN A 108 14.20 -12.23 18.92
CA GLN A 108 15.46 -11.74 19.51
C GLN A 108 15.30 -10.92 20.79
N THR A 109 14.08 -10.60 21.18
CA THR A 109 13.82 -9.72 22.35
C THR A 109 13.04 -10.48 23.41
N ASP A 110 13.36 -10.26 24.69
CA ASP A 110 12.61 -10.86 25.80
C ASP A 110 11.25 -10.15 25.94
N HIS A 111 10.18 -10.86 25.56
CA HIS A 111 8.80 -10.35 25.59
C HIS A 111 8.07 -10.70 26.90
N SER A 112 8.77 -11.14 27.94
CA SER A 112 8.18 -11.45 29.26
C SER A 112 7.48 -10.26 29.92
N LYS A 113 7.72 -9.04 29.46
CA LYS A 113 7.04 -7.80 29.87
C LYS A 113 5.93 -7.33 28.93
N CYS A 114 5.72 -8.02 27.81
CA CYS A 114 4.71 -7.70 26.81
C CYS A 114 3.38 -8.44 27.06
N GLU A 115 3.24 -9.17 28.18
CA GLU A 115 1.95 -9.70 28.62
C GLU A 115 0.95 -8.55 28.81
N ILE A 116 -0.07 -8.53 27.95
CA ILE A 116 -1.28 -7.75 28.19
C ILE A 116 -2.04 -8.52 29.27
N ASN A 117 -2.02 -7.98 30.51
CA ASN A 117 -3.02 -8.35 31.52
C ASN A 117 -4.41 -7.86 31.11
#